data_AF-A0A135IAI1-F1
#
_entry.id   AF-A0A135IAI1-F1
#
_cell.length_a   1.000
_cell.length_b   1.000
_cell.length_c   1.000
_cell.angle_alpha   90.00
_cell.angle_beta   90.00
_cell.angle_gamma   90.00
#
_symmetry.space_group_name_H-M   'P 1'
#
loop_
_entity.id
_entity.type
_entity.pdbx_description
1 polymer ?
#
loop_
_entity_poly.entity_id
_entity_poly.type
_entity_poly.pdbx_seq_one_letter_code
_entity_poly.pdbx_strand_id
1 'polypeptide(L)'
;MVGQSSAITTGGVFTTASLIIGINSDEKHGYFWGTLQTGAITKFHAASLWEMIRTYMEDGPEYIGKPSPLTYQGLKQQHCEAYEIEEKEFGFWRHFWWAINGTWLGIWRINHETKKMKQNAETFQEIVEWSKPIPESQWATPSNELNHYNEILDRIDYNKGLTIFDVGDIRVKYPYRQPSLKRESMTP
;
A
#
# COMPACT_ATOMS: atom_id res chain seq x y z
N MET A 1 -5.78 -7.08 3.48
CA MET A 1 -7.27 -7.15 3.52
C MET A 1 -7.83 -5.74 3.59
N VAL A 2 -8.84 -5.40 2.78
CA VAL A 2 -9.57 -4.11 2.87
C VAL A 2 -10.90 -4.35 3.58
N GLY A 3 -11.11 -3.68 4.71
CA GLY A 3 -12.33 -3.74 5.51
C GLY A 3 -13.10 -2.43 5.48
N GLN A 4 -14.40 -2.49 5.76
CA GLN A 4 -15.24 -1.32 6.00
C GLN A 4 -15.88 -1.48 7.38
N SER A 5 -15.87 -0.42 8.18
CA SER A 5 -16.50 -0.38 9.49
C SER A 5 -17.29 0.91 9.66
N SER A 6 -18.19 0.94 10.63
CA SER A 6 -18.94 2.14 11.00
C SER A 6 -18.64 2.46 12.45
N ALA A 7 -18.28 3.71 12.73
CA ALA A 7 -18.09 4.21 14.08
C ALA A 7 -19.29 5.07 14.46
N ILE A 8 -19.88 4.78 15.63
CA ILE A 8 -20.98 5.55 16.20
C ILE A 8 -20.39 6.38 17.34
N THR A 9 -20.57 7.69 17.26
CA THR A 9 -20.17 8.63 18.31
C THR A 9 -21.36 9.49 18.73
N THR A 10 -21.25 10.20 19.85
CA THR A 10 -22.25 11.19 20.27
C THR A 10 -22.45 12.30 19.24
N GLY A 11 -21.50 12.52 18.33
CA GLY A 11 -21.58 13.50 17.24
C GLY A 11 -22.09 12.95 15.91
N GLY A 12 -22.42 11.66 15.81
CA GLY A 12 -22.96 11.02 14.61
C GLY A 12 -22.30 9.70 14.23
N VAL A 13 -22.77 9.12 13.12
CA VAL A 13 -22.25 7.89 12.52
C VAL A 13 -21.37 8.25 11.33
N PHE A 14 -20.14 7.74 11.31
CA PHE A 14 -19.29 7.85 10.14
C PHE A 14 -18.79 6.46 9.71
N THR A 15 -18.71 6.27 8.39
CA THR A 15 -18.20 5.04 7.78
C THR A 15 -16.72 5.22 7.52
N THR A 16 -15.91 4.24 7.89
CA THR A 16 -14.48 4.20 7.61
C THR A 16 -14.14 2.92 6.85
N ALA A 17 -13.02 2.95 6.14
CA ALA A 17 -12.38 1.77 5.60
C ALA A 17 -11.06 1.54 6.33
N SER A 18 -10.45 0.38 6.16
CA SER A 18 -9.11 0.12 6.68
C SER A 18 -8.36 -0.86 5.80
N LEU A 19 -7.06 -0.64 5.63
CA LEU A 19 -6.14 -1.65 5.12
C LEU A 19 -5.53 -2.39 6.31
N ILE A 20 -5.69 -3.71 6.33
CA ILE A 20 -5.13 -4.60 7.34
C ILE A 20 -4.10 -5.50 6.66
N ILE A 21 -2.85 -5.44 7.14
CA ILE A 21 -1.75 -6.33 6.76
C ILE A 21 -1.51 -7.24 7.96
N GLY A 22 -1.85 -8.52 7.82
CA GLY A 22 -1.68 -9.52 8.87
C GLY A 22 -0.40 -10.31 8.67
N ILE A 23 0.32 -10.59 9.76
CA ILE A 23 1.46 -11.50 9.77
C ILE A 23 0.97 -12.87 10.22
N ASN A 24 1.00 -13.83 9.30
CA ASN A 24 0.53 -15.20 9.54
C ASN A 24 1.61 -16.00 10.27
N SER A 25 1.20 -16.98 11.07
CA SER A 25 2.10 -17.96 11.67
C SER A 25 2.51 -18.98 10.63
N ASP A 26 3.81 -19.24 10.51
CA ASP A 26 4.34 -20.30 9.65
C ASP A 26 3.92 -21.71 10.11
N GLU A 27 3.60 -21.87 11.40
CA GLU A 27 3.22 -23.15 12.01
C GLU A 27 1.72 -23.44 11.95
N LYS A 28 0.87 -22.40 11.96
CA LYS A 28 -0.60 -22.54 12.00
C LYS A 28 -1.27 -21.63 10.99
N HIS A 29 -1.67 -22.23 9.86
CA HIS A 29 -2.40 -21.54 8.82
C HIS A 29 -3.69 -20.91 9.34
N GLY A 30 -3.85 -19.60 9.15
CA GLY A 30 -5.04 -18.84 9.56
C GLY A 30 -4.91 -18.20 10.95
N TYR A 31 -3.81 -18.42 11.66
CA TYR A 31 -3.47 -17.69 12.89
C TYR A 31 -2.57 -16.51 12.56
N PHE A 32 -3.09 -15.29 12.76
CA PHE A 32 -2.29 -14.07 12.69
C PHE A 32 -1.74 -13.74 14.08
N TRP A 33 -0.41 -13.59 14.20
CA TRP A 33 0.22 -13.20 15.47
C TRP A 33 0.44 -11.69 15.58
N GLY A 34 0.34 -10.97 14.45
CA GLY A 34 0.43 -9.52 14.40
C GLY A 34 -0.39 -8.95 13.25
N THR A 35 -0.85 -7.71 13.41
CA THR A 35 -1.58 -6.98 12.37
C THR A 35 -1.16 -5.52 12.36
N LEU A 36 -0.84 -4.99 11.19
CA LEU A 36 -0.75 -3.56 10.93
C LEU A 36 -2.08 -3.11 10.33
N GLN A 37 -2.74 -2.15 10.97
CA GLN A 37 -3.98 -1.56 10.48
C GLN A 37 -3.74 -0.08 10.16
N THR A 38 -4.06 0.33 8.93
CA THR A 38 -4.09 1.73 8.53
C THR A 38 -5.53 2.17 8.31
N GLY A 39 -5.90 3.30 8.89
CA GLY A 39 -7.23 3.89 8.69
C GLY A 39 -7.36 4.47 7.28
N ALA A 40 -8.50 4.23 6.64
CA ALA A 40 -8.86 4.80 5.36
C ALA A 40 -10.29 5.38 5.43
N ILE A 41 -10.58 6.31 4.52
CA ILE A 41 -11.89 6.97 4.47
C ILE A 41 -12.86 6.13 3.61
N THR A 42 -12.34 5.56 2.52
CA THR A 42 -13.10 4.75 1.55
C THR A 42 -12.31 3.50 1.18
N LYS A 43 -12.98 2.50 0.59
CA LYS A 43 -12.30 1.31 0.04
C LYS A 43 -11.29 1.67 -1.05
N PHE A 44 -11.62 2.66 -1.89
CA PHE A 44 -10.69 3.19 -2.88
C PHE A 44 -9.43 3.75 -2.21
N HIS A 45 -9.59 4.56 -1.16
CA HIS A 45 -8.44 5.07 -0.40
C HIS A 45 -7.61 3.92 0.21
N ALA A 46 -8.25 2.89 0.77
CA ALA A 46 -7.53 1.71 1.28
C ALA A 46 -6.76 0.95 0.18
N ALA A 47 -7.34 0.83 -1.02
CA ALA A 47 -6.66 0.25 -2.18
C ALA A 47 -5.51 1.15 -2.67
N SER A 48 -5.69 2.47 -2.68
CA SER A 48 -4.62 3.41 -3.00
C SER A 48 -3.45 3.32 -2.01
N LEU A 49 -3.71 3.10 -0.71
CA LEU A 49 -2.67 2.85 0.27
C LEU A 49 -1.89 1.57 -0.03
N TRP A 50 -2.59 0.50 -0.46
CA TRP A 50 -1.93 -0.74 -0.89
C TRP A 50 -1.06 -0.53 -2.12
N GLU A 51 -1.58 0.12 -3.16
CA GLU A 51 -0.81 0.43 -4.37
C GLU A 51 0.41 1.30 -4.05
N MET A 52 0.28 2.26 -3.14
CA MET A 52 1.38 3.11 -2.72
C MET A 52 2.48 2.30 -1.99
N ILE A 53 2.11 1.33 -1.16
CA ILE A 53 3.07 0.39 -0.53
C ILE A 53 3.73 -0.49 -1.60
N ARG A 54 2.95 -1.02 -2.55
CA ARG A 54 3.45 -1.89 -3.62
C ARG A 54 4.46 -1.15 -4.50
N THR A 55 4.11 0.03 -5.01
CA THR A 55 5.02 0.89 -5.79
C THR A 55 6.28 1.24 -5.00
N TYR A 56 6.17 1.52 -3.69
CA TYR A 56 7.34 1.77 -2.86
C TYR A 56 8.29 0.55 -2.81
N MET A 57 7.73 -0.65 -2.68
CA MET A 57 8.49 -1.89 -2.57
C MET A 57 9.08 -2.36 -3.91
N GLU A 58 8.36 -2.15 -5.01
CA GLU A 58 8.74 -2.64 -6.34
C GLU A 58 9.61 -1.63 -7.11
N ASP A 59 9.19 -0.37 -7.15
CA ASP A 59 9.80 0.67 -7.98
C ASP A 59 10.68 1.63 -7.18
N GLY A 60 10.44 1.76 -5.87
CA GLY A 60 11.19 2.61 -4.95
C GLY A 60 10.46 3.89 -4.52
N PRO A 61 11.02 4.63 -3.55
CA PRO A 61 10.39 5.82 -2.96
C PRO A 61 10.16 6.98 -3.94
N GLU A 62 10.96 7.09 -4.98
CA GLU A 62 10.87 8.15 -6.00
C GLU A 62 9.60 8.08 -6.86
N TYR A 63 8.96 6.91 -6.93
CA TYR A 63 7.70 6.70 -7.64
C TYR A 63 6.46 7.05 -6.79
N ILE A 64 6.66 7.37 -5.51
CA ILE A 64 5.58 7.83 -4.64
C ILE A 64 5.25 9.29 -4.94
N GLY A 65 4.01 9.53 -5.37
CA GLY A 65 3.51 10.86 -5.66
C GLY A 65 3.63 11.82 -4.48
N LYS A 66 3.98 13.08 -4.74
CA LYS A 66 4.00 14.11 -3.70
C LYS A 66 2.55 14.43 -3.29
N PRO A 67 2.29 14.70 -2.00
CA PRO A 67 0.97 15.13 -1.56
C PRO A 67 0.59 16.43 -2.25
N SER A 68 -0.42 16.37 -3.11
CA SER A 68 -0.99 17.53 -3.78
C SER A 68 -1.73 18.41 -2.77
N PRO A 69 -1.55 19.74 -2.82
CA PRO A 69 -2.33 20.63 -1.97
C PRO A 69 -3.82 20.52 -2.31
N LEU A 70 -4.69 20.76 -1.34
CA LEU A 70 -6.11 20.85 -1.60
C LEU A 70 -6.35 22.13 -2.43
N THR A 71 -6.89 21.98 -3.64
CA THR A 71 -7.20 23.10 -4.53
C THR A 71 -8.68 23.19 -4.80
N TYR A 72 -9.14 24.40 -5.13
CA TYR A 72 -10.54 24.60 -5.52
C TYR A 72 -10.89 23.79 -6.78
N GLN A 73 -10.00 23.76 -7.77
CA GLN A 73 -10.20 23.02 -9.00
C GLN A 73 -10.23 21.51 -8.77
N GLY A 74 -9.35 20.98 -7.93
CA GLY A 74 -9.36 19.56 -7.57
C GLY A 74 -10.65 19.16 -6.83
N LEU A 75 -11.13 20.01 -5.91
CA LEU A 75 -12.40 19.76 -5.22
C LEU A 75 -13.61 19.83 -6.18
N LYS A 76 -13.58 20.77 -7.14
CA LYS A 76 -14.58 20.87 -8.20
C LYS A 76 -14.57 19.61 -9.07
N GLN A 77 -13.41 19.15 -9.50
CA GLN A 77 -13.26 17.94 -10.32
C GLN A 77 -13.82 16.72 -9.59
N GLN A 78 -13.44 16.51 -8.33
CA GLN A 78 -13.96 15.40 -7.51
C GLN A 78 -15.49 15.46 -7.36
N HIS A 79 -16.06 16.64 -7.20
CA HIS A 79 -17.51 16.81 -7.15
C HIS A 79 -18.16 16.46 -8.49
N CYS A 80 -17.61 16.96 -9.61
CA CYS A 80 -18.12 16.62 -10.94
C CYS A 80 -18.08 15.11 -11.21
N GLU A 81 -16.98 14.44 -10.89
CA GLU A 81 -16.82 13.00 -11.01
C GLU A 81 -17.82 12.23 -10.14
N ALA A 82 -18.00 12.64 -8.88
CA ALA A 82 -18.89 11.96 -7.94
C ALA A 82 -20.38 12.04 -8.31
N TYR A 83 -20.79 13.10 -9.02
CA TYR A 83 -22.18 13.31 -9.45
C TYR A 83 -22.39 13.10 -10.95
N GLU A 84 -21.37 12.63 -11.68
CA GLU A 84 -21.40 12.42 -13.14
C GLU A 84 -21.81 13.69 -13.91
N ILE A 85 -21.39 14.85 -13.41
CA ILE A 85 -21.70 16.17 -13.99
C ILE A 85 -20.50 16.60 -14.85
N GLU A 86 -20.76 17.07 -16.07
CA GLU A 86 -19.67 17.63 -16.86
C GLU A 86 -19.17 18.95 -16.23
N GLU A 87 -17.87 19.23 -16.30
CA GLU A 87 -17.30 20.43 -15.67
C GLU A 87 -17.94 21.74 -16.18
N LYS A 88 -18.42 21.74 -17.43
CA LYS A 88 -19.15 22.87 -18.05
C LYS A 88 -20.53 23.13 -17.44
N GLU A 89 -21.12 22.12 -16.82
CA GLU A 89 -22.43 22.19 -16.14
C GLU A 89 -22.30 22.70 -14.70
N PHE A 90 -21.07 22.87 -14.21
CA PHE A 90 -20.79 23.54 -12.95
C PHE A 90 -21.07 25.05 -13.07
N GLY A 91 -22.35 25.39 -12.98
CA GLY A 91 -22.85 26.74 -13.26
C GLY A 91 -22.34 27.81 -12.30
N PHE A 92 -22.42 29.06 -12.76
CA PHE A 92 -21.97 30.26 -12.03
C PHE A 92 -22.50 30.34 -10.59
N TRP A 93 -23.79 30.07 -10.39
CA TRP A 93 -24.40 30.14 -9.05
C TRP A 93 -23.84 29.10 -8.08
N ARG A 94 -23.48 27.91 -8.57
CA ARG A 94 -22.84 26.88 -7.75
C ARG A 94 -21.42 27.28 -7.38
N HIS A 95 -20.69 27.88 -8.32
CA HIS A 95 -19.35 28.43 -8.07
C HIS A 95 -19.39 29.56 -7.04
N PHE A 96 -20.32 30.52 -7.21
CA PHE A 96 -20.53 31.61 -6.28
C PHE A 96 -20.91 31.10 -4.89
N TRP A 97 -21.86 30.16 -4.81
CA TRP A 97 -22.25 29.55 -3.54
C TRP A 97 -21.06 28.88 -2.83
N TRP A 98 -20.25 28.10 -3.53
CA TRP A 98 -19.05 27.49 -2.96
C TRP A 98 -18.05 28.54 -2.45
N ALA A 99 -17.84 29.62 -3.19
CA ALA A 99 -16.94 30.70 -2.76
C ALA A 99 -17.43 31.34 -1.44
N ILE A 100 -18.73 31.64 -1.32
CA ILE A 100 -19.29 32.32 -0.14
C ILE A 100 -19.59 31.38 1.03
N ASN A 101 -19.81 30.08 0.80
CA ASN A 101 -20.09 29.10 1.85
C ASN A 101 -18.82 28.63 2.59
N GLY A 102 -17.71 29.36 2.42
CA GLY A 102 -16.49 29.11 3.14
C GLY A 102 -15.59 28.03 2.52
N THR A 103 -15.85 27.56 1.29
CA THR A 103 -14.96 26.59 0.63
C THR A 103 -13.55 27.14 0.48
N TRP A 104 -13.39 28.41 0.09
CA TRP A 104 -12.06 29.03 -0.02
C TRP A 104 -11.36 29.17 1.33
N LEU A 105 -12.09 29.57 2.37
CA LEU A 105 -11.56 29.64 3.74
C LEU A 105 -11.18 28.25 4.26
N GLY A 106 -11.99 27.22 3.96
CA GLY A 106 -11.73 25.83 4.29
C GLY A 106 -10.47 25.31 3.60
N ILE A 107 -10.32 25.55 2.30
CA ILE A 107 -9.13 25.21 1.54
C ILE A 107 -7.89 25.88 2.14
N TRP A 108 -7.96 27.19 2.39
CA TRP A 108 -6.86 27.94 3.00
C TRP A 108 -6.48 27.36 4.36
N ARG A 109 -7.46 27.12 5.24
CA ARG A 109 -7.24 26.57 6.59
C ARG A 109 -6.61 25.18 6.53
N ILE A 110 -7.15 24.27 5.72
CA ILE A 110 -6.62 22.90 5.58
C ILE A 110 -5.18 22.93 5.08
N ASN A 111 -4.89 23.74 4.06
CA ASN A 111 -3.53 23.87 3.53
C ASN A 111 -2.57 24.48 4.56
N HIS A 112 -3.03 25.46 5.34
CA HIS A 112 -2.25 26.06 6.42
C HIS A 112 -1.92 25.04 7.53
N GLU A 113 -2.92 24.32 8.02
CA GLU A 113 -2.72 23.28 9.04
C GLU A 113 -1.83 22.14 8.51
N THR A 114 -2.03 21.69 7.26
CA THR A 114 -1.19 20.66 6.64
C THR A 114 0.28 21.10 6.58
N LYS A 115 0.54 22.38 6.24
CA LYS A 115 1.90 22.93 6.24
C LYS A 115 2.51 22.93 7.64
N LYS A 116 1.73 23.31 8.66
CA LYS A 116 2.16 23.30 10.06
C LYS A 116 2.44 21.89 10.59
N MET A 117 1.60 20.91 10.25
CA MET A 117 1.82 19.50 10.58
C MET A 117 3.12 18.96 10.00
N LYS A 118 3.45 19.31 8.75
CA LYS A 118 4.73 18.93 8.12
C LYS A 118 5.94 19.55 8.83
N GLN A 119 5.80 20.78 9.34
CA GLN A 119 6.88 21.45 10.09
C GLN A 119 7.11 20.83 11.47
N ASN A 120 6.08 20.21 12.04
CA ASN A 120 6.12 19.54 13.33
C ASN A 120 6.33 18.03 13.23
N ALA A 121 6.50 17.49 12.02
CA ALA A 121 6.82 16.08 11.85
C ALA A 121 8.25 15.87 12.31
N GLU A 122 8.42 15.31 13.51
CA GLU A 122 9.73 14.95 14.04
C GLU A 122 10.37 13.92 13.10
N THR A 123 11.46 14.32 12.45
CA THR A 123 12.35 13.37 11.78
C THR A 123 13.17 12.66 12.84
N PHE A 124 12.79 11.43 13.16
CA PHE A 124 13.60 10.55 13.99
C PHE A 124 14.76 10.04 13.16
N GLN A 125 15.96 10.54 13.44
CA GLN A 125 17.18 10.17 12.72
C GLN A 125 17.41 8.65 12.74
N GLU A 126 17.11 7.99 13.85
CA GLU A 126 17.17 6.53 14.01
C GLU A 126 16.26 5.81 13.01
N ILE A 127 15.02 6.27 12.82
CA ILE A 127 14.08 5.67 11.86
C ILE A 127 14.59 5.86 10.43
N VAL A 128 15.14 7.04 10.12
CA VAL A 128 15.75 7.31 8.80
C VAL A 128 16.92 6.36 8.55
N GLU A 129 17.72 6.08 9.57
CA GLU A 129 18.84 5.15 9.48
C GLU A 129 18.38 3.69 9.32
N TRP A 130 17.33 3.27 10.03
CA TRP A 130 16.69 1.95 9.84
C TRP A 130 16.04 1.82 8.47
N SER A 131 15.67 2.93 7.84
CA SER A 131 15.07 2.94 6.51
C SER A 131 16.09 2.87 5.38
N LYS A 132 17.40 2.95 5.67
CA LYS A 132 18.44 2.76 4.65
C LYS A 132 18.49 1.29 4.23
N PRO A 133 18.70 1.00 2.93
CA PRO A 133 18.88 -0.38 2.48
C PRO A 133 20.08 -1.01 3.20
N ILE A 134 19.96 -2.29 3.56
CA ILE A 134 21.09 -3.05 4.09
C ILE A 134 22.21 -3.11 3.02
N PRO A 135 23.50 -3.07 3.42
CA PRO A 135 24.60 -3.18 2.47
C PRO A 135 24.51 -4.46 1.64
N GLU A 136 24.86 -4.41 0.35
CA GLU A 136 24.83 -5.59 -0.53
C GLU A 136 25.64 -6.78 0.01
N SER A 137 26.71 -6.51 0.75
CA SER A 137 27.50 -7.54 1.42
C SER A 137 26.75 -8.31 2.51
N GLN A 138 25.65 -7.75 3.03
CA GLN A 138 24.76 -8.36 4.01
C GLN A 138 23.49 -8.94 3.37
N TRP A 139 23.33 -8.84 2.05
CA TRP A 139 22.18 -9.43 1.39
C TRP A 139 22.28 -10.95 1.49
N ALA A 140 21.20 -11.57 1.96
CA ALA A 140 21.11 -13.02 1.97
C ALA A 140 21.14 -13.53 0.53
N THR A 141 22.06 -14.44 0.22
CA THR A 141 22.05 -15.13 -1.07
C THR A 141 20.81 -16.04 -1.12
N PRO A 142 19.97 -15.96 -2.16
CA PRO A 142 18.81 -16.84 -2.30
C PRO A 142 19.23 -18.31 -2.21
N SER A 143 18.48 -19.12 -1.47
CA SER A 143 18.76 -20.55 -1.38
C SER A 143 18.50 -21.23 -2.73
N ASN A 144 19.17 -22.35 -2.97
CA ASN A 144 18.95 -23.15 -4.19
C ASN A 144 17.49 -23.62 -4.30
N GLU A 145 16.83 -23.86 -3.18
CA GLU A 145 15.41 -24.21 -3.12
C GLU A 145 14.52 -23.03 -3.55
N LEU A 146 14.81 -21.82 -3.06
CA LEU A 146 14.07 -20.62 -3.43
C LEU A 146 14.20 -20.33 -4.94
N ASN A 147 15.42 -20.40 -5.47
CA ASN A 147 15.66 -20.21 -6.90
C ASN A 147 14.92 -21.25 -7.74
N HIS A 148 14.94 -22.51 -7.32
CA HIS A 148 14.20 -23.58 -8.00
C HIS A 148 12.69 -23.31 -8.06
N TYR A 149 12.11 -22.86 -6.95
CA TYR A 149 10.69 -22.56 -6.89
C TYR A 149 10.30 -21.32 -7.71
N ASN A 150 11.13 -20.28 -7.69
CA ASN A 150 10.93 -19.09 -8.53
C ASN A 150 10.91 -19.49 -10.02
N GLU A 151 11.87 -20.30 -10.46
CA GLU A 151 11.90 -20.83 -11.84
C GLU A 151 10.66 -21.66 -12.19
N ILE A 152 10.19 -22.50 -11.27
CA ILE A 152 8.98 -23.31 -11.46
C ILE A 152 7.74 -22.42 -11.59
N LEU A 153 7.58 -21.45 -10.69
CA LEU A 153 6.46 -20.52 -10.68
C LEU A 153 6.40 -19.74 -11.98
N ASP A 154 7.52 -19.14 -12.39
CA ASP A 154 7.64 -18.38 -13.63
C ASP A 154 7.26 -19.24 -14.83
N ARG A 155 7.86 -20.44 -14.93
CA ARG A 155 7.65 -21.32 -16.09
C ARG A 155 6.24 -21.88 -16.18
N ILE A 156 5.67 -22.32 -15.06
CA ILE A 156 4.47 -23.19 -15.08
C ILE A 156 3.19 -22.43 -14.76
N ASP A 157 3.21 -21.58 -13.74
CA ASP A 157 2.00 -21.01 -13.16
C ASP A 157 1.82 -19.54 -13.57
N TYR A 158 2.84 -18.68 -13.38
CA TYR A 158 2.74 -17.25 -13.72
C TYR A 158 2.61 -17.00 -15.22
N ASN A 159 3.27 -17.80 -16.07
CA ASN A 159 3.07 -17.76 -17.53
C ASN A 159 1.63 -18.06 -17.97
N LYS A 160 0.79 -18.65 -17.11
CA LYS A 160 -0.64 -18.90 -17.37
C LYS A 160 -1.54 -17.79 -16.83
N GLY A 161 -0.95 -16.70 -16.33
CA GLY A 161 -1.67 -15.61 -15.67
C GLY A 161 -2.15 -15.95 -14.25
N LEU A 162 -1.70 -17.07 -13.67
CA LEU A 162 -1.98 -17.38 -12.26
C LEU A 162 -1.12 -16.48 -11.37
N THR A 163 -1.66 -16.11 -10.20
CA THR A 163 -0.97 -15.25 -9.23
C THR A 163 -0.61 -16.04 -7.98
N ILE A 164 0.17 -15.43 -7.07
CA ILE A 164 0.50 -16.02 -5.76
C ILE A 164 -0.74 -16.46 -4.95
N PHE A 165 -1.90 -15.87 -5.21
CA PHE A 165 -3.16 -16.23 -4.54
C PHE A 165 -3.82 -17.49 -5.12
N ASP A 166 -3.50 -17.85 -6.36
CA ASP A 166 -4.11 -18.99 -7.07
C ASP A 166 -3.29 -20.28 -6.88
N VAL A 167 -1.97 -20.16 -6.71
CA VAL A 167 -1.04 -21.30 -6.79
C VAL A 167 -1.02 -22.17 -5.51
N GLY A 168 -1.25 -21.57 -4.34
CA GLY A 168 -1.19 -22.28 -3.06
C GLY A 168 0.24 -22.72 -2.66
N ASP A 169 0.37 -23.74 -1.79
CA ASP A 169 1.68 -24.22 -1.33
C ASP A 169 2.40 -25.04 -2.42
N ILE A 170 3.33 -24.39 -3.10
CA ILE A 170 4.15 -24.98 -4.18
C ILE A 170 5.02 -26.14 -3.72
N ARG A 171 5.39 -26.21 -2.45
CA ARG A 171 6.27 -27.28 -1.93
C ARG A 171 5.55 -28.63 -1.93
N VAL A 172 4.23 -28.61 -1.77
CA VAL A 172 3.37 -29.80 -1.86
C VAL A 172 3.23 -30.24 -3.32
N LYS A 173 3.07 -29.27 -4.24
CA LYS A 173 2.84 -29.52 -5.68
C LYS A 173 4.12 -29.94 -6.41
N TYR A 174 5.26 -29.38 -6.04
CA TYR A 174 6.56 -29.56 -6.69
C TYR A 174 7.68 -29.83 -5.67
N PRO A 175 7.72 -31.01 -5.03
CA PRO A 175 8.69 -31.27 -3.96
C PRO A 175 10.14 -31.09 -4.43
N TYR A 176 10.86 -30.18 -3.76
CA TYR A 176 12.28 -29.93 -4.03
C TYR A 176 13.14 -31.15 -3.64
N ARG A 177 13.95 -31.63 -4.58
CA ARG A 177 14.99 -32.62 -4.32
C ARG A 177 16.34 -31.94 -4.34
N GLN A 178 17.00 -31.89 -3.17
CA GLN A 178 18.34 -31.34 -3.08
C GLN A 178 19.31 -32.10 -4.02
N PRO A 179 20.11 -31.39 -4.82
CA PRO A 179 21.19 -32.01 -5.59
C PRO A 179 22.14 -32.73 -4.62
N SER A 180 22.46 -33.99 -4.90
CA SER A 180 23.41 -34.76 -4.08
C SER A 180 24.76 -34.04 -4.06
N LEU A 181 25.23 -33.64 -2.88
CA LEU A 181 26.60 -33.17 -2.68
C LEU A 181 27.56 -34.22 -3.26
N LYS A 182 28.31 -33.86 -4.30
CA LYS A 182 29.42 -34.70 -4.77
C LYS A 182 30.36 -34.88 -3.58
N ARG A 183 30.52 -36.12 -3.11
CA ARG A 183 31.60 -36.48 -2.18
C ARG A 183 32.90 -36.10 -2.87
N GLU A 184 33.52 -35.00 -2.43
CA GLU A 184 34.90 -34.71 -2.79
C GLU A 184 35.75 -35.87 -2.26
N SER A 185 36.38 -36.56 -3.19
CA SER A 185 37.33 -37.62 -2.90
C SER A 185 38.50 -37.02 -2.14
N MET A 186 38.53 -37.24 -0.83
CA MET A 186 39.74 -37.15 -0.02
C MET A 186 40.72 -38.18 -0.57
N THR A 187 41.65 -37.75 -1.42
CA THR A 187 42.86 -38.54 -1.73
C THR A 187 43.89 -38.34 -0.62
N PRO A 188 44.60 -39.41 -0.23
CA PRO A 188 45.50 -39.46 0.94
C PRO A 188 46.77 -38.63 0.80
#